data_AF-A0A377ATL5-F1
#
_entry.id   AF-A0A377ATL5-F1
#
_cell.length_a   1.000
_cell.length_b   1.000
_cell.length_c   1.000
_cell.angle_alpha   90.00
_cell.angle_beta   90.00
_cell.angle_gamma   90.00
#
_symmetry.space_group_name_H-M   'P 1'
#
loop_
_entity.id
_entity.type
_entity.pdbx_description
1 polymer ?
#
loop_
_entity_poly.entity_id
_entity_poly.type
_entity_poly.pdbx_seq_one_letter_code
_entity_poly.pdbx_strand_id
1 'polypeptide(L)' 'MSKVCIIAWVYGRVQGVGFRYTTQYEAKRLGLTGYAKKS' A
#
# COMPACT_ATOMS: atom_id res chain seq x y z
N MET A 1 2.22 -15.33 -16.67
CA MET A 1 1.42 -14.88 -15.51
C MET A 1 0.52 -13.74 -15.90
N SER A 2 -0.75 -13.77 -15.50
CA SER A 2 -1.67 -12.64 -15.60
C SER A 2 -1.36 -11.59 -14.52
N LYS A 3 -1.47 -10.29 -14.85
CA LYS A 3 -1.37 -9.20 -13.88
C LYS A 3 -2.76 -8.96 -13.27
N VAL A 4 -2.84 -8.92 -11.94
CA VAL A 4 -4.07 -8.64 -11.17
C VAL A 4 -3.82 -7.41 -10.31
N CYS A 5 -4.84 -6.55 -10.17
CA CYS A 5 -4.83 -5.37 -9.31
C CYS A 5 -5.98 -5.47 -8.30
N ILE A 6 -5.72 -5.16 -7.03
CA ILE A 6 -6.69 -5.23 -5.93
C ILE A 6 -6.69 -3.90 -5.19
N ILE A 7 -7.87 -3.40 -4.86
CA ILE A 7 -8.06 -2.24 -3.97
C ILE A 7 -8.42 -2.77 -2.59
N ALA A 8 -7.72 -2.28 -1.56
CA ALA A 8 -7.98 -2.62 -0.17
C ALA A 8 -8.18 -1.34 0.66
N TRP A 9 -9.16 -1.38 1.56
CA TRP A 9 -9.44 -0.31 2.52
C TRP A 9 -8.87 -0.69 3.88
N VAL A 10 -8.11 0.22 4.50
CA VAL A 10 -7.48 0.00 5.80
C VAL A 10 -8.03 0.99 6.81
N TYR A 11 -8.61 0.47 7.89
CA TYR A 11 -9.23 1.26 8.95
C TYR A 11 -8.39 1.21 10.23
N GLY A 12 -8.56 2.20 11.11
CA GLY A 12 -7.81 2.34 12.36
C GLY A 12 -6.78 3.48 12.33
N ARG A 13 -5.77 3.41 13.20
CA ARG A 13 -4.74 4.46 13.32
C ARG A 13 -3.69 4.35 12.22
N VAL A 14 -4.00 4.89 11.04
CA VAL A 14 -3.14 4.84 9.84
C VAL A 14 -2.40 6.15 9.54
N GLN A 15 -2.77 7.25 10.19
CA GLN A 15 -2.12 8.55 10.05
C GLN A 15 -1.12 8.80 11.18
N GLY A 16 0.01 9.44 10.87
CA GLY A 16 1.06 9.73 11.86
C GLY A 16 1.92 8.53 12.28
N VAL A 17 1.73 7.35 11.70
CA VAL A 17 2.44 6.11 12.07
C VAL A 17 3.41 5.59 10.99
N GLY A 18 3.66 6.38 9.95
CA GLY A 18 4.53 5.95 8.83
C GLY A 18 3.92 4.88 7.91
N PHE A 19 2.61 4.59 8.01
CA PHE A 19 1.93 3.54 7.24
C PHE A 19 2.29 3.56 5.74
N ARG A 20 2.20 4.73 5.09
CA ARG A 20 2.51 4.89 3.66
C ARG A 20 3.95 4.54 3.30
N TYR A 21 4.89 4.88 4.18
CA TYR A 21 6.30 4.62 3.96
C TYR A 21 6.57 3.11 3.98
N THR A 22 6.05 2.41 4.99
CA THR A 22 6.20 0.95 5.12
C THR A 22 5.53 0.22 3.95
N THR A 23 4.32 0.62 3.55
CA THR A 23 3.64 0.05 2.38
C THR A 23 4.46 0.23 1.10
N GLN A 24 5.07 1.40 0.88
CA GLN A 24 5.90 1.64 -0.29
C GLN A 24 7.19 0.78 -0.26
N TYR A 25 7.84 0.66 0.89
CA TYR A 25 9.03 -0.17 1.06
C TYR A 25 8.73 -1.64 0.73
N GLU A 26 7.65 -2.19 1.29
CA GLU A 26 7.22 -3.56 1.02
C GLU A 26 6.80 -3.76 -0.44
N ALA A 27 6.08 -2.81 -1.04
CA ALA A 27 5.72 -2.87 -2.45
C ALA A 27 6.98 -2.94 -3.35
N LYS A 28 8.01 -2.13 -3.08
CA LYS A 28 9.28 -2.20 -3.80
C LYS A 28 9.98 -3.54 -3.60
N ARG A 29 10.01 -4.07 -2.38
CA ARG A 29 10.62 -5.36 -2.05
C ARG A 29 9.95 -6.52 -2.81
N LEU A 30 8.63 -6.43 -2.99
CA LEU A 30 7.83 -7.42 -3.72
C LEU A 30 7.71 -7.15 -5.24
N GLY A 31 8.31 -6.07 -5.76
CA GLY A 31 8.20 -5.68 -7.17
C GLY A 31 6.79 -5.25 -7.61
N LEU A 32 5.97 -4.79 -6.66
CA LEU A 32 4.59 -4.36 -6.88
C LEU A 32 4.51 -2.85 -7.21
N THR A 33 3.50 -2.47 -7.97
CA THR A 33 3.19 -1.07 -8.28
C THR A 33 1.77 -0.71 -7.82
N GLY A 34 1.54 0.57 -7.48
CA GLY A 34 0.24 1.03 -6.99
C GLY A 34 0.34 2.36 -6.23
N TYR A 35 -0.75 2.72 -5.53
CA TYR A 35 -0.81 3.93 -4.73
C TYR A 35 -1.55 3.68 -3.40
N ALA A 36 -1.16 4.43 -2.36
CA ALA A 36 -1.88 4.50 -1.10
C ALA A 36 -2.46 5.91 -0.94
N LYS A 37 -3.78 6.04 -1.12
CA LYS A 37 -4.49 7.32 -0.99
C LYS A 37 -5.26 7.33 0.33
N LYS A 38 -5.21 8.46 1.05
CA LYS A 38 -6.17 8.71 2.14
C LYS A 38 -7.47 9.18 1.49
N SER A 39 -8.61 8.73 2.00
CA SER A 39 -9.88 9.41 1.81
C SER A 39 -9.78 10.86 2.26
#